data_AF-A0A2K3M0X7-F1
#
_entry.id   AF-A0A2K3M0X7-F1
#
_cell.length_a   1.000
_cell.length_b   1.000
_cell.length_c   1.000
_cell.angle_alpha   90.00
_cell.angle_beta   90.00
_cell.angle_gamma   90.00
#
_symmetry.space_group_name_H-M   'P 1'
#
loop_
_entity.id
_entity.type
_entity.pdbx_description
1 polymer ?
#
loop_
_entity_poly.entity_id
_entity_poly.type
_entity_poly.pdbx_seq_one_letter_code
_entity_poly.pdbx_strand_id
1 'polypeptide(L)'
;MLASPEAARFVLVTHSHLFKPTYPKSKEKLIGSSALFFHQGHYHTRIRKLVQNSLSPESIKKLIPGIENEVISSLESWISIGQVVNTFHEMKKFSFNIGILSVFGNLESNYREQLKENYCIVEKGYNSFPNRIPGTSYSKAVL
;
A
#
# COMPACT_ATOMS: atom_id res chain seq x y z
N MET A 1 -17.31 8.99 15.65
CA MET A 1 -16.47 9.33 14.48
C MET A 1 -16.18 10.82 14.53
N LEU A 2 -14.97 11.25 14.13
CA LEU A 2 -14.60 12.65 14.01
C LEU A 2 -14.62 13.04 12.53
N ALA A 3 -15.17 14.21 12.20
CA ALA A 3 -15.36 14.62 10.80
C ALA A 3 -15.06 16.11 10.54
N SER A 4 -14.36 16.79 11.46
CA SER A 4 -13.96 18.20 11.29
C SER A 4 -12.44 18.39 11.38
N PRO A 5 -11.89 19.45 10.75
CA PRO A 5 -10.47 19.80 10.86
C PRO A 5 -10.01 20.00 12.32
N GLU A 6 -10.85 20.62 13.15
CA GLU A 6 -10.56 20.90 14.55
C GLU A 6 -10.44 19.59 15.34
N ALA A 7 -11.35 18.65 15.08
CA ALA A 7 -11.33 17.33 15.70
C ALA A 7 -10.11 16.50 15.26
N ALA A 8 -9.73 16.55 13.98
CA ALA A 8 -8.52 15.90 13.49
C ALA A 8 -7.26 16.50 14.14
N ARG A 9 -7.18 17.85 14.23
CA ARG A 9 -6.07 18.55 14.90
C ARG A 9 -6.00 18.21 16.38
N PHE A 10 -7.14 18.09 17.06
CA PHE A 10 -7.20 17.70 18.46
C PHE A 10 -6.54 16.34 18.69
N VAL A 11 -6.86 15.33 17.87
CA VAL A 11 -6.33 13.97 17.99
C VAL A 11 -4.88 13.85 17.51
N LEU A 12 -4.53 14.45 16.37
CA LEU A 12 -3.26 14.22 15.70
C LEU A 12 -2.15 15.19 16.14
N VAL A 13 -2.51 16.34 16.72
CA VAL A 13 -1.55 17.40 17.07
C VAL A 13 -1.70 17.80 18.54
N THR A 14 -2.79 18.48 18.90
CA THR A 14 -2.93 19.18 20.20
C THR A 14 -2.88 18.23 21.39
N HIS A 15 -3.58 17.10 21.31
CA HIS A 15 -3.63 16.08 22.37
C HIS A 15 -3.11 14.73 21.88
N SER A 16 -2.20 14.73 20.90
CA SER A 16 -1.66 13.49 20.29
C SER A 16 -1.12 12.47 21.28
N HIS A 17 -0.54 12.91 22.40
CA HIS A 17 -0.06 12.05 23.48
C HIS A 17 -1.17 11.28 24.22
N LEU A 18 -2.44 11.72 24.13
CA LEU A 18 -3.60 11.02 24.69
C LEU A 18 -4.11 9.91 23.76
N PHE A 19 -3.66 9.87 22.51
CA PHE A 19 -4.15 8.93 21.49
C PHE A 19 -3.08 7.94 21.07
N LYS A 20 -3.53 6.74 20.73
CA LYS A 20 -2.68 5.65 20.25
C LYS A 20 -3.33 5.03 19.01
N PRO A 21 -2.58 4.78 17.93
CA PRO A 21 -3.13 4.05 16.79
C PRO A 21 -3.54 2.65 17.25
N THR A 22 -4.76 2.26 16.90
CA THR A 22 -5.30 0.92 17.16
C THR A 22 -5.98 0.41 15.90
N TYR A 23 -5.86 -0.88 15.65
CA TYR A 23 -6.40 -1.54 14.48
C TYR A 23 -7.05 -2.87 14.90
N PRO A 24 -8.08 -3.34 14.17
CA PRO A 24 -8.61 -4.69 14.36
C PRO A 24 -7.50 -5.74 14.26
N LYS A 25 -7.48 -6.71 15.19
CA LYS A 25 -6.55 -7.85 15.18
C LYS A 25 -6.53 -8.61 13.85
N SER A 26 -7.66 -8.60 13.13
CA SER A 26 -7.76 -9.22 11.80
C SER A 26 -6.83 -8.58 10.77
N LYS A 27 -6.65 -7.25 10.84
CA LYS A 27 -5.75 -6.49 9.98
C LYS A 27 -4.29 -6.69 10.37
N GLU A 28 -4.01 -6.74 11.67
CA GLU A 28 -2.69 -7.08 12.20
C GLU A 28 -2.23 -8.45 11.72
N LYS A 29 -3.13 -9.45 11.73
CA LYS A 29 -2.81 -10.79 11.24
C LYS A 29 -2.46 -10.83 9.75
N LEU A 30 -3.11 -10.00 8.93
CA LEU A 30 -2.88 -9.95 7.48
C LEU A 30 -1.60 -9.21 7.10
N ILE A 31 -1.36 -8.04 7.70
CA ILE A 31 -0.19 -7.21 7.38
C ILE A 31 1.07 -7.72 8.08
N GLY A 32 0.91 -8.36 9.25
CA GLY A 32 1.99 -8.89 10.07
C GLY A 32 2.21 -8.04 11.33
N SER A 33 2.46 -8.71 12.46
CA SER A 33 2.61 -8.08 13.78
C SER A 33 3.78 -7.11 13.87
N SER A 34 4.81 -7.27 13.01
CA SER A 34 5.99 -6.40 12.94
C SER A 34 5.77 -5.13 12.10
N ALA A 35 4.60 -4.96 11.50
CA ALA A 35 4.34 -3.81 10.63
C ALA A 35 4.34 -2.50 11.42
N LEU A 36 4.91 -1.46 10.81
CA LEU A 36 5.10 -0.14 11.42
C LEU A 36 3.85 0.38 12.14
N PHE A 37 2.67 0.18 11.56
CA PHE A 37 1.39 0.71 12.05
C PHE A 37 0.96 0.16 13.42
N PHE A 38 1.45 -1.02 13.83
CA PHE A 38 1.05 -1.68 15.08
C PHE A 38 2.00 -1.42 16.25
N HIS A 39 3.07 -0.67 16.02
CA HIS A 39 4.09 -0.40 17.03
C HIS A 39 4.09 1.05 17.51
N GLN A 40 4.70 1.25 18.68
CA GLN A 40 4.89 2.56 19.30
C GLN A 40 6.31 2.65 19.90
N GLY A 41 6.67 3.85 20.38
CA GLY A 41 7.94 4.09 21.06
C GLY A 41 9.16 3.86 20.17
N HIS A 42 10.25 3.36 20.78
CA HIS A 42 11.55 3.24 20.12
C HIS A 42 11.54 2.37 18.84
N TYR A 43 10.81 1.25 18.85
CA TYR A 43 10.72 0.39 17.68
C TYR A 43 10.07 1.13 16.50
N HIS A 44 8.89 1.74 16.73
CA HIS A 44 8.20 2.53 15.72
C HIS A 44 9.08 3.67 15.20
N THR A 45 9.73 4.43 16.09
CA THR A 45 10.62 5.53 15.71
C THR A 45 11.78 5.05 14.83
N ARG A 46 12.36 3.88 15.13
CA ARG A 46 13.45 3.30 14.34
C ARG A 46 12.97 2.92 12.93
N ILE A 47 11.90 2.14 12.83
CA ILE A 47 11.36 1.70 11.53
C ILE A 47 10.86 2.89 10.72
N ARG A 48 10.19 3.86 11.34
CA ARG A 48 9.73 5.08 10.67
C ARG A 48 10.88 5.85 10.04
N LYS A 49 12.02 6.00 10.72
CA LYS A 49 13.20 6.68 10.15
C LYS A 49 13.73 5.96 8.91
N LEU A 50 13.76 4.63 8.92
CA LEU A 50 14.18 3.83 7.75
C LEU A 50 13.25 4.07 6.55
N VAL A 51 11.94 3.99 6.77
CA VAL A 51 10.92 4.23 5.73
C VAL A 51 10.97 5.67 5.22
N GLN A 52 11.16 6.66 6.10
CA GLN A 52 11.28 8.06 5.69
C GLN A 52 12.53 8.30 4.82
N ASN A 53 13.66 7.68 5.16
CA ASN A 53 14.89 7.83 4.37
C ASN A 53 14.76 7.25 2.95
N SER A 54 14.02 6.14 2.77
CA SER A 54 13.72 5.61 1.44
C SER A 54 12.83 6.53 0.60
N LEU A 55 12.14 7.48 1.23
CA LEU A 55 11.27 8.47 0.59
C LEU A 55 11.89 9.88 0.57
N SER A 56 13.21 10.00 0.79
CA SER A 56 13.91 11.28 0.67
C SER A 56 13.89 11.81 -0.77
N PRO A 57 13.99 13.13 -0.99
CA PRO A 57 14.04 13.70 -2.34
C PRO A 57 15.14 13.07 -3.21
N GLU A 58 16.31 12.78 -2.64
CA GLU A 58 17.43 12.13 -3.33
C GLU A 58 17.10 10.71 -3.76
N SER A 59 16.40 9.93 -2.93
CA SER A 59 15.93 8.60 -3.28
C SER A 59 14.84 8.63 -4.35
N ILE A 60 13.86 9.54 -4.23
CA ILE A 60 12.76 9.69 -5.19
C ILE A 60 13.29 10.12 -6.55
N LYS A 61 14.25 11.06 -6.61
CA LYS A 61 14.86 11.51 -7.88
C LYS A 61 15.42 10.36 -8.71
N LYS A 62 15.99 9.33 -8.06
CA LYS A 62 16.53 8.14 -8.74
C LYS A 62 15.45 7.26 -9.38
N LEU A 63 14.21 7.34 -8.88
CA LEU A 63 13.08 6.58 -9.42
C LEU A 63 12.44 7.26 -10.62
N ILE A 64 12.66 8.57 -10.83
CA ILE A 64 12.01 9.36 -11.89
C ILE A 64 12.11 8.70 -13.27
N PRO A 65 13.28 8.24 -13.75
CA PRO A 65 13.37 7.62 -15.07
C PRO A 65 12.51 6.35 -15.20
N GLY A 66 12.45 5.54 -14.14
CA GLY A 66 11.62 4.33 -14.12
C GLY A 66 10.12 4.67 -14.06
N ILE A 67 9.75 5.71 -13.31
CA ILE A 67 8.37 6.21 -13.25
C ILE A 67 7.95 6.75 -14.63
N GLU A 68 8.79 7.56 -15.27
CA GLU A 68 8.55 8.11 -16.60
C GLU A 68 8.34 7.02 -17.65
N ASN A 69 9.21 6.00 -17.66
CA ASN A 69 9.07 4.85 -18.55
C ASN A 69 7.73 4.11 -18.35
N GLU A 70 7.32 3.89 -17.09
CA GLU A 70 6.03 3.24 -16.80
C GLU A 70 4.83 4.12 -17.20
N VAL A 71 4.94 5.45 -17.06
CA VAL A 71 3.92 6.40 -17.54
C VAL A 71 3.78 6.31 -19.06
N ILE A 72 4.89 6.42 -19.80
CA ILE A 72 4.89 6.35 -21.27
C ILE A 72 4.30 5.01 -21.72
N SER A 73 4.80 3.89 -21.18
CA SER A 73 4.32 2.55 -21.52
C SER A 73 2.83 2.35 -21.23
N SER A 74 2.34 2.89 -20.10
CA SER A 74 0.91 2.84 -19.77
C SER A 74 0.07 3.62 -20.77
N LEU A 75 0.49 4.85 -21.12
CA LEU A 75 -0.21 5.68 -22.10
C LEU A 75 -0.24 5.06 -23.49
N GLU A 76 0.90 4.53 -23.97
CA GLU A 76 0.99 3.81 -25.25
C GLU A 76 0.08 2.57 -25.26
N SER A 77 0.04 1.82 -24.15
CA SER A 77 -0.87 0.70 -24.00
C SER A 77 -2.34 1.13 -24.07
N TRP A 78 -2.71 2.26 -23.47
CA TRP A 78 -4.10 2.74 -23.51
C TRP A 78 -4.51 3.22 -24.89
N ILE A 79 -3.62 3.91 -25.61
CA ILE A 79 -3.88 4.42 -26.96
C ILE A 79 -3.99 3.25 -27.96
N SER A 80 -3.10 2.27 -27.87
CA SER A 80 -3.06 1.13 -28.79
C SER A 80 -4.26 0.19 -28.69
N ILE A 81 -4.96 0.15 -27.54
CA ILE A 81 -6.20 -0.62 -27.38
C ILE A 81 -7.31 -0.08 -28.30
N GLY A 82 -7.31 1.22 -28.62
CA GLY A 82 -8.28 1.83 -29.53
C GLY A 82 -9.74 1.81 -29.02
N GLN A 83 -9.95 1.60 -27.72
CA GLN A 83 -11.27 1.51 -27.08
C GLN A 83 -11.34 2.36 -25.80
N VAL A 84 -12.55 2.53 -25.28
CA VAL A 84 -12.77 3.20 -23.99
C VAL A 84 -12.06 2.42 -22.88
N VAL A 85 -11.17 3.10 -22.15
CA VAL A 85 -10.44 2.51 -21.03
C VAL A 85 -11.14 2.78 -19.70
N ASN A 86 -11.08 1.81 -18.79
CA ASN A 86 -11.50 2.02 -17.40
C ASN A 86 -10.34 2.64 -16.62
N THR A 87 -10.34 3.96 -16.51
CA THR A 87 -9.26 4.72 -15.85
C THR A 87 -9.03 4.31 -14.40
N PHE A 88 -10.07 3.88 -13.66
CA PHE A 88 -9.89 3.37 -12.31
C PHE A 88 -9.06 2.08 -12.27
N HIS A 89 -9.34 1.13 -13.17
CA HIS A 89 -8.56 -0.12 -13.25
C HIS A 89 -7.11 0.15 -13.69
N GLU A 90 -6.94 0.99 -14.71
CA GLU A 90 -5.64 1.32 -15.24
C GLU A 90 -4.78 2.10 -14.23
N MET A 91 -5.36 3.04 -13.49
CA MET A 91 -4.63 3.76 -12.44
C MET A 91 -4.28 2.87 -11.24
N LYS A 92 -5.10 1.86 -10.91
CA LYS A 92 -4.73 0.83 -9.92
C LYS A 92 -3.53 0.01 -10.39
N LYS A 93 -3.54 -0.42 -11.65
CA LYS A 93 -2.43 -1.17 -12.26
C LYS A 93 -1.14 -0.34 -12.28
N PHE A 94 -1.22 0.90 -12.76
CA PHE A 94 -0.11 1.85 -12.76
C PHE A 94 0.45 2.08 -11.35
N SER A 95 -0.40 2.37 -10.37
CA SER A 95 0.03 2.62 -8.99
C SER A 95 0.69 1.40 -8.35
N PHE A 96 0.18 0.18 -8.64
CA PHE A 96 0.80 -1.07 -8.19
C PHE A 96 2.20 -1.24 -8.80
N ASN A 97 2.32 -0.98 -10.10
CA ASN A 97 3.57 -1.06 -10.85
C ASN A 97 4.64 -0.12 -10.30
N ILE A 98 4.29 1.14 -10.00
CA ILE A 98 5.17 2.09 -9.33
C ILE A 98 5.54 1.63 -7.91
N GLY A 99 4.60 1.01 -7.19
CA GLY A 99 4.85 0.42 -5.87
C GLY A 99 5.92 -0.69 -5.94
N ILE A 100 5.82 -1.59 -6.91
CA ILE A 100 6.83 -2.63 -7.14
C ILE A 100 8.19 -2.02 -7.45
N LEU A 101 8.25 -1.07 -8.38
CA LEU A 101 9.47 -0.36 -8.73
C LEU A 101 10.11 0.32 -7.51
N SER A 102 9.29 0.94 -6.65
CA SER A 102 9.77 1.67 -5.47
C SER A 102 10.33 0.76 -4.38
N VAL A 103 9.77 -0.44 -4.22
CA VAL A 103 10.15 -1.38 -3.14
C VAL A 103 11.22 -2.38 -3.60
N PHE A 104 11.08 -2.91 -4.81
CA PHE A 104 11.90 -4.02 -5.34
C PHE A 104 12.80 -3.61 -6.51
N GLY A 105 12.65 -2.40 -7.04
CA GLY A 105 13.32 -2.01 -8.28
C GLY A 105 12.79 -2.78 -9.48
N ASN A 106 13.69 -3.19 -10.38
CA ASN A 106 13.33 -4.00 -11.54
C ASN A 106 13.17 -5.46 -11.12
N LEU A 107 11.91 -5.90 -11.07
CA LEU A 107 11.54 -7.29 -10.78
C LEU A 107 11.22 -8.01 -12.10
N GLU A 108 11.64 -9.27 -12.23
CA GLU A 108 11.29 -10.09 -13.41
C GLU A 108 9.75 -10.23 -13.54
N SER A 109 9.27 -10.36 -14.78
CA SER A 109 7.84 -10.31 -15.09
C SER A 109 7.03 -11.36 -14.33
N ASN A 110 7.53 -12.60 -14.30
CA ASN A 110 6.94 -13.72 -13.57
C ASN A 110 6.72 -13.41 -12.09
N TYR A 111 7.71 -12.86 -11.39
CA TYR A 111 7.60 -12.49 -9.99
C TYR A 111 6.66 -11.30 -9.80
N ARG A 112 6.66 -10.33 -10.71
CA ARG A 112 5.74 -9.19 -10.67
C ARG A 112 4.29 -9.64 -10.82
N GLU A 113 4.00 -10.58 -11.70
CA GLU A 113 2.67 -11.15 -11.91
C GLU A 113 2.19 -11.94 -10.69
N GLN A 114 3.03 -12.82 -10.15
CA GLN A 114 2.72 -13.59 -8.93
C GLN A 114 2.48 -12.66 -7.74
N LEU A 115 3.31 -11.63 -7.58
CA LEU A 115 3.15 -10.66 -6.51
C LEU A 115 1.87 -9.84 -6.66
N LYS A 116 1.48 -9.49 -7.89
CA LYS A 116 0.19 -8.84 -8.18
C LYS A 116 -0.98 -9.72 -7.79
N GLU A 117 -0.94 -11.01 -8.13
CA GLU A 117 -1.97 -11.98 -7.77
C GLU A 117 -2.11 -12.08 -6.24
N ASN A 118 -0.98 -12.31 -5.55
CA ASN A 118 -0.95 -12.41 -4.09
C ASN A 118 -1.43 -11.11 -3.42
N TYR A 119 -1.01 -9.94 -3.91
CA TYR A 119 -1.47 -8.67 -3.40
C TYR A 119 -2.98 -8.50 -3.56
N CYS A 120 -3.55 -8.90 -4.70
CA CYS A 120 -5.00 -8.87 -4.92
C CYS A 120 -5.76 -9.78 -3.95
N ILE A 121 -5.20 -10.94 -3.59
CA ILE A 121 -5.78 -11.84 -2.59
C ILE A 121 -5.78 -11.15 -1.21
N VAL A 122 -4.64 -10.60 -0.81
CA VAL A 122 -4.49 -9.91 0.49
C VAL A 122 -5.41 -8.69 0.58
N GLU A 123 -5.49 -7.86 -0.46
CA GLU A 123 -6.34 -6.65 -0.50
C GLU A 123 -7.83 -6.99 -0.34
N LYS A 124 -8.31 -8.03 -1.05
CA LYS A 124 -9.68 -8.53 -0.90
C LYS A 124 -9.94 -9.07 0.51
N GLY A 125 -8.98 -9.78 1.10
CA GLY A 125 -9.09 -10.25 2.48
C GLY A 125 -9.13 -9.12 3.50
N TYR A 126 -8.27 -8.11 3.32
CA TYR A 126 -8.16 -6.95 4.19
C TYR A 126 -9.44 -6.10 4.24
N ASN A 127 -10.14 -6.00 3.12
CA ASN A 127 -11.41 -5.28 2.97
C ASN A 127 -12.66 -6.15 3.17
N SER A 128 -12.53 -7.34 3.79
CA SER A 128 -13.63 -8.27 4.04
C SER A 128 -13.92 -8.50 5.53
N PHE A 129 -15.06 -9.11 5.83
CA PHE A 129 -15.38 -9.51 7.19
C PHE A 129 -14.43 -10.63 7.68
N PRO A 130 -13.86 -10.54 8.90
CA PRO A 130 -12.75 -11.40 9.31
C PRO A 130 -13.20 -12.78 9.82
N ASN A 131 -14.00 -13.50 9.03
CA ASN A 131 -14.39 -14.88 9.34
C ASN A 131 -13.35 -15.87 8.77
N ARG A 132 -13.11 -16.98 9.47
CA ARG A 132 -12.18 -18.04 9.05
C ARG A 132 -12.90 -19.21 8.37
N ILE A 133 -14.02 -18.92 7.70
CA ILE A 133 -14.77 -19.94 6.97
C ILE A 133 -14.01 -20.23 5.67
N PRO A 134 -13.66 -21.49 5.38
CA PRO A 134 -12.96 -21.83 4.14
C PRO A 134 -13.68 -21.26 2.91
N GLY A 135 -12.91 -20.68 1.99
CA GLY A 135 -13.43 -20.08 0.75
C GLY A 135 -13.74 -18.59 0.83
N THR A 136 -13.85 -17.98 2.02
CA THR A 136 -14.05 -16.53 2.14
C THR A 136 -12.79 -15.74 1.83
N SER A 137 -12.94 -14.47 1.46
CA SER A 137 -11.81 -13.59 1.12
C SER A 137 -10.80 -13.48 2.26
N TYR A 138 -11.27 -13.35 3.51
CA TYR A 138 -10.38 -13.30 4.67
C TYR A 138 -9.64 -14.62 4.88
N SER A 139 -10.33 -15.76 4.79
CA SER A 139 -9.68 -17.08 4.92
C SER A 139 -8.62 -17.30 3.84
N LYS A 140 -8.88 -16.91 2.59
CA LYS A 140 -7.92 -17.04 1.48
C LYS A 140 -6.68 -16.16 1.63
N ALA A 141 -6.80 -15.02 2.31
CA ALA A 141 -5.71 -14.07 2.48
C ALA A 141 -4.80 -14.37 3.69
N VAL A 142 -5.27 -15.20 4.61
CA VAL A 142 -4.55 -15.56 5.85
C VAL A 142 -3.88 -16.95 5.76
N LEU A 143 -4.32 -17.77 4.80
CA LEU A 143 -3.73 -19.08 4.47
C LEU A 143 -2.58 -18.90 3.49
#